data_AF-A0A934XUP8-F1
#
_entry.id   AF-A0A934XUP8-F1
#
_cell.length_a   1.000
_cell.length_b   1.000
_cell.length_c   1.000
_cell.angle_alpha   90.00
_cell.angle_beta   90.00
_cell.angle_gamma   90.00
#
_symmetry.space_group_name_H-M   'P 1'
#
loop_
_entity.id
_entity.type
_entity.pdbx_description
1 polymer ?
#
loop_
_entity_poly.entity_id
_entity_poly.type
_entity_poly.pdbx_seq_one_letter_code
_entity_poly.pdbx_strand_id
1 'polypeptide(L)'
;MSSALLTDFDAQGDPRWWVGGALRTGPGRVSLQLHRPRWDMQMQRLAGSTPAGSLNFERRDEDHARLNLQLEGRARTHDVVRLVVNRDYSLGDRSGFWFDPADGGHGQMLIQQGRWVGSVSIGYDRHGEPTWAFAQGDIGAGVLDAQRVRRVCTVSCATVSEPGGQTQIYFRGQDDAIASITLSDTSGAFWLRPQKALTRYTEAPNGRTHATALARFSSDAAMRHFVAENAYRNPYYGFDDCIDFSPGLPPAANGSDTNIQESGVGEYDDVKRVGDLVYSIGQAHTAGRELRVHRLDGDTGIAQLLHTYSLPMSIDVVALGLHALIRGGRMQLVLLTGRSPFHDGYDEWCLGYTELDANVMATVFDVANDGALTETDHIEIQGSFSTSRLIGTSLLFASGFVVGVDTELQPLLPKWRLNDGPWQDMATLATTWLPNFAPDAYERSLVTLAQFDLDALDEARFTSVFARVDASYVAPAAWYLATSEYRFDNGFMSGGYSATLDIHKIALPGLDYRGTGTVAGGLAAGGDDRAFRFSEHNGDLRVLTDHGWAWDATSLFELNVLREDADYRLRQLRRCRTRYGRSRSVRRTSSPTACASMAMSPMR
;
A
#
# COMPACT_ATOMS: atom_id res chain seq x y z
N MET A 1 -21.02 -13.06 12.04
CA MET A 1 -21.94 -13.88 11.23
C MET A 1 -21.10 -14.89 10.45
N SER A 2 -21.62 -16.06 10.12
CA SER A 2 -20.97 -17.08 9.29
C SER A 2 -21.90 -17.44 8.13
N SER A 3 -21.33 -17.74 6.97
CA SER A 3 -22.06 -18.17 5.78
C SER A 3 -21.37 -19.37 5.13
N ALA A 4 -22.14 -20.18 4.41
CA ALA A 4 -21.64 -21.28 3.62
C ALA A 4 -22.24 -21.26 2.22
N LEU A 5 -21.39 -21.52 1.23
CA LEU A 5 -21.78 -21.95 -0.11
C LEU A 5 -21.37 -23.41 -0.24
N LEU A 6 -22.32 -24.28 -0.54
CA LEU A 6 -22.09 -25.71 -0.73
C LEU A 6 -22.38 -26.07 -2.19
N THR A 7 -21.43 -26.68 -2.88
CA THR A 7 -21.62 -27.31 -4.20
C THR A 7 -21.52 -28.83 -4.04
N ASP A 8 -22.54 -29.57 -4.48
CA ASP A 8 -22.60 -31.04 -4.40
C ASP A 8 -23.57 -31.55 -5.50
N PHE A 9 -23.89 -32.84 -5.47
CA PHE A 9 -24.87 -33.48 -6.34
C PHE A 9 -26.19 -33.73 -5.61
N ASP A 10 -27.32 -33.46 -6.28
CA ASP A 10 -28.63 -33.84 -5.77
C ASP A 10 -28.86 -35.37 -5.83
N ALA A 11 -30.08 -35.82 -5.54
CA ALA A 11 -30.42 -37.24 -5.56
C ALA A 11 -30.37 -37.85 -6.96
N GLN A 12 -30.55 -37.03 -8.00
CA GLN A 12 -30.49 -37.42 -9.41
C GLN A 12 -29.05 -37.39 -9.96
N GLY A 13 -28.14 -36.79 -9.20
CA GLY A 13 -26.74 -36.66 -9.58
C GLY A 13 -26.44 -35.39 -10.36
N ASP A 14 -27.38 -34.45 -10.43
CA ASP A 14 -27.16 -33.16 -11.06
C ASP A 14 -26.32 -32.26 -10.15
N PRO A 15 -25.41 -31.46 -10.72
CA PRO A 15 -24.63 -30.49 -9.96
C PRO A 15 -25.55 -29.38 -9.43
N ARG A 16 -25.65 -29.24 -8.11
CA ARG A 16 -26.45 -28.21 -7.44
C ARG A 16 -25.61 -27.41 -6.44
N TRP A 17 -26.08 -26.22 -6.11
CA TRP A 17 -25.50 -25.41 -5.04
C TRP A 17 -26.54 -24.91 -4.06
N TRP A 18 -26.12 -24.74 -2.80
CA TRP A 18 -26.93 -24.28 -1.69
C TRP A 18 -26.20 -23.20 -0.91
N VAL A 19 -26.96 -22.32 -0.27
CA VAL A 19 -26.43 -21.23 0.56
C VAL A 19 -27.03 -21.29 1.96
N GLY A 20 -26.25 -20.95 2.97
CA GLY A 20 -26.72 -20.84 4.35
C GLY A 20 -25.98 -19.75 5.11
N GLY A 21 -26.63 -19.20 6.13
CA GLY A 21 -26.03 -18.19 7.02
C GLY A 21 -26.59 -18.28 8.43
N ALA A 22 -25.74 -18.10 9.43
CA ALA A 22 -26.15 -18.03 10.83
C ALA A 22 -25.12 -17.28 11.68
N LEU A 23 -25.46 -17.03 12.94
CA LEU A 23 -24.48 -16.63 13.96
C LEU A 23 -23.67 -17.85 14.39
N ARG A 24 -22.42 -17.62 14.83
CA ARG A 24 -21.57 -18.69 15.36
C ARG A 24 -22.18 -19.20 16.66
N THR A 25 -22.23 -20.51 16.84
CA THR A 25 -22.72 -21.14 18.08
C THR A 25 -21.60 -21.30 19.12
N GLY A 26 -20.35 -21.17 18.69
CA GLY A 26 -19.16 -21.09 19.54
C GLY A 26 -17.88 -20.89 18.70
N PRO A 27 -16.70 -20.75 19.32
CA PRO A 27 -15.43 -20.74 18.61
C PRO A 27 -15.29 -21.99 17.74
N GLY A 28 -15.01 -21.80 16.44
CA GLY A 28 -14.84 -22.92 15.49
C GLY A 28 -16.11 -23.73 15.19
N ARG A 29 -17.27 -23.41 15.76
CA ARG A 29 -18.53 -24.16 15.57
C ARG A 29 -19.61 -23.29 14.94
N VAL A 30 -20.25 -23.85 13.92
CA VAL A 30 -21.40 -23.20 13.26
C VAL A 30 -22.44 -24.24 12.86
N SER A 31 -23.71 -23.88 13.05
CA SER A 31 -24.86 -24.62 12.57
C SER A 31 -25.67 -23.71 11.66
N LEU A 32 -25.93 -24.15 10.43
CA LEU A 32 -26.56 -23.36 9.37
C LEU A 32 -27.77 -24.11 8.81
N GLN A 33 -28.87 -23.41 8.57
CA GLN A 33 -29.89 -23.88 7.64
C GLN A 33 -29.40 -23.63 6.21
N LEU A 34 -29.46 -24.66 5.37
CA LEU A 34 -29.16 -24.58 3.95
C LEU A 34 -30.44 -24.33 3.16
N HIS A 35 -30.34 -23.42 2.20
CA HIS A 35 -31.40 -23.03 1.28
C HIS A 35 -30.98 -23.31 -0.16
N ARG A 36 -31.92 -23.81 -0.94
CA ARG A 36 -31.82 -23.99 -2.39
C ARG A 36 -32.42 -22.76 -3.07
N PRO A 37 -31.61 -21.89 -3.68
CA PRO A 37 -32.11 -20.70 -4.37
C PRO A 37 -32.79 -21.09 -5.68
N ARG A 38 -33.76 -20.28 -6.11
CA ARG A 38 -34.41 -20.39 -7.42
C ARG A 38 -34.30 -19.10 -8.21
N TRP A 39 -34.14 -19.25 -9.50
CA TRP A 39 -34.04 -18.14 -10.44
C TRP A 39 -35.26 -18.03 -11.33
N ASP A 40 -35.74 -16.81 -11.51
CA ASP A 40 -36.76 -16.51 -12.49
C ASP A 40 -36.07 -16.29 -13.84
N MET A 41 -36.17 -17.29 -14.73
CA MET A 41 -35.56 -17.24 -16.06
C MET A 41 -36.20 -16.17 -16.97
N GLN A 42 -37.43 -15.74 -16.70
CA GLN A 42 -38.09 -14.68 -17.47
C GLN A 42 -37.66 -13.31 -16.97
N MET A 43 -37.71 -13.09 -15.66
CA MET A 43 -37.37 -11.79 -15.06
C MET A 43 -35.87 -11.59 -14.88
N GLN A 44 -35.05 -12.62 -15.11
CA GLN A 44 -33.60 -12.60 -14.89
C GLN A 44 -33.25 -12.07 -13.49
N ARG A 45 -33.87 -12.64 -12.44
CA ARG A 45 -33.58 -12.31 -11.04
C ARG A 45 -33.80 -13.50 -10.11
N LEU A 46 -33.29 -13.40 -8.89
CA LEU A 46 -33.55 -14.38 -7.84
C LEU A 46 -35.05 -14.38 -7.48
N ALA A 47 -35.71 -15.53 -7.62
CA ALA A 47 -37.14 -15.72 -7.35
C ALA A 47 -37.42 -16.03 -5.87
N GLY A 48 -36.40 -16.47 -5.12
CA GLY A 48 -36.50 -16.85 -3.72
C GLY A 48 -35.59 -18.02 -3.39
N SER A 49 -35.76 -18.60 -2.21
CA SER A 49 -35.03 -19.81 -1.80
C SER A 49 -35.90 -20.70 -0.92
N THR A 50 -35.70 -22.02 -1.02
CA THR A 50 -36.43 -23.01 -0.22
C THR A 50 -35.49 -23.72 0.76
N PRO A 51 -35.91 -24.02 2.00
CA PRO A 51 -35.12 -24.82 2.92
C PRO A 51 -34.80 -26.20 2.30
N ALA A 52 -33.54 -26.59 2.31
CA ALA A 52 -33.05 -27.83 1.70
C ALA A 52 -32.35 -28.77 2.68
N GLY A 53 -31.90 -28.25 3.83
CA GLY A 53 -31.14 -29.03 4.79
C GLY A 53 -30.47 -28.21 5.86
N SER A 54 -29.52 -28.81 6.57
CA SER A 54 -28.70 -28.14 7.57
C SER A 54 -27.25 -28.61 7.49
N LEU A 55 -26.32 -27.74 7.87
CA LEU A 55 -24.89 -28.00 7.92
C LEU A 55 -24.37 -27.65 9.31
N ASN A 56 -23.75 -28.62 9.97
CA ASN A 56 -22.98 -28.41 11.19
C ASN A 56 -21.50 -28.53 10.87
N PHE A 57 -20.74 -27.49 11.15
CA PHE A 57 -19.30 -27.45 10.93
C PHE A 57 -18.58 -27.23 12.25
N GLU A 58 -17.60 -28.07 12.52
CA GLU A 58 -16.77 -28.06 13.71
C GLU A 58 -15.30 -28.09 13.31
N ARG A 59 -14.63 -26.95 13.47
CA ARG A 59 -13.19 -26.82 13.31
C ARG A 59 -12.49 -27.59 14.43
N ARG A 60 -11.54 -28.46 14.07
CA ARG A 60 -10.70 -29.20 15.02
C ARG A 60 -9.38 -28.47 15.29
N ASP A 61 -8.74 -28.00 14.23
CA ASP A 61 -7.51 -27.21 14.28
C ASP A 61 -7.49 -26.19 13.11
N GLU A 62 -6.36 -25.59 12.76
CA GLU A 62 -6.27 -24.61 11.68
C GLU A 62 -6.65 -25.18 10.30
N ASP A 63 -6.29 -26.44 10.04
CA ASP A 63 -6.43 -27.04 8.72
C ASP A 63 -7.49 -28.14 8.67
N HIS A 64 -7.98 -28.64 9.81
CA HIS A 64 -8.95 -29.75 9.85
C HIS A 64 -10.30 -29.35 10.45
N ALA A 65 -11.38 -29.87 9.88
CA ALA A 65 -12.73 -29.74 10.40
C ALA A 65 -13.58 -30.99 10.17
N ARG A 66 -14.66 -31.11 10.94
CA ARG A 66 -15.74 -32.08 10.70
C ARG A 66 -16.98 -31.35 10.21
N LEU A 67 -17.58 -31.86 9.15
CA LEU A 67 -18.80 -31.37 8.54
C LEU A 67 -19.88 -32.46 8.62
N ASN A 68 -20.97 -32.19 9.35
CA ASN A 68 -22.16 -33.02 9.36
C ASN A 68 -23.23 -32.34 8.49
N LEU A 69 -23.58 -32.96 7.38
CA LEU A 69 -24.50 -32.43 6.38
C LEU A 69 -25.78 -33.25 6.38
N GLN A 70 -26.91 -32.57 6.58
CA GLN A 70 -28.23 -33.11 6.29
C GLN A 70 -28.78 -32.36 5.09
N LEU A 71 -28.93 -33.02 3.94
CA LEU A 71 -29.33 -32.36 2.70
C LEU A 71 -30.28 -33.27 1.93
N GLU A 72 -31.47 -32.74 1.60
CA GLU A 72 -32.49 -33.47 0.83
C GLU A 72 -32.78 -34.88 1.41
N GLY A 73 -32.94 -34.96 2.74
CA GLY A 73 -33.23 -36.21 3.45
C GLY A 73 -32.05 -37.15 3.66
N ARG A 74 -30.84 -36.80 3.17
CA ARG A 74 -29.61 -37.60 3.34
C ARG A 74 -28.72 -37.00 4.43
N ALA A 75 -28.24 -37.82 5.35
CA ALA A 75 -27.25 -37.42 6.35
C ALA A 75 -25.86 -37.97 5.99
N ARG A 76 -24.85 -37.11 6.02
CA ARG A 76 -23.45 -37.44 5.73
C ARG A 76 -22.52 -36.76 6.73
N THR A 77 -21.42 -37.40 7.05
CA THR A 77 -20.34 -36.83 7.86
C THR A 77 -19.05 -36.88 7.05
N HIS A 78 -18.37 -35.75 6.97
CA HIS A 78 -17.11 -35.60 6.26
C HIS A 78 -16.06 -35.00 7.20
N ASP A 79 -14.89 -35.62 7.24
CA ASP A 79 -13.70 -34.96 7.77
C ASP A 79 -13.05 -34.24 6.59
N VAL A 80 -12.93 -32.91 6.70
CA VAL A 80 -12.46 -32.03 5.63
C VAL A 80 -11.15 -31.37 6.04
N VAL A 81 -10.26 -31.19 5.07
CA VAL A 81 -9.00 -30.47 5.22
C VAL A 81 -9.11 -29.18 4.42
N ARG A 82 -8.64 -28.07 4.99
CA ARG A 82 -8.50 -26.80 4.28
C ARG A 82 -7.61 -27.04 3.07
N LEU A 83 -8.13 -26.74 1.89
CA LEU A 83 -7.30 -26.69 0.71
C LEU A 83 -6.38 -25.47 0.86
N VAL A 84 -5.13 -25.72 1.25
CA VAL A 84 -4.10 -24.68 1.33
C VAL A 84 -3.40 -24.61 -0.01
N VAL A 85 -3.80 -23.60 -0.76
CA VAL A 85 -3.45 -23.45 -2.17
C VAL A 85 -2.09 -22.77 -2.28
N ASN A 86 -1.82 -21.79 -1.42
CA ASN A 86 -0.49 -21.20 -1.28
C ASN A 86 -0.27 -20.80 0.19
N ARG A 87 0.88 -21.17 0.77
CA ARG A 87 1.32 -20.65 2.09
C ARG A 87 2.29 -19.47 1.94
N ASP A 88 2.85 -19.32 0.75
CA ASP A 88 3.77 -18.27 0.42
C ASP A 88 2.96 -17.14 -0.19
N TYR A 89 3.04 -15.94 0.38
CA TYR A 89 2.29 -14.80 -0.12
C TYR A 89 2.69 -14.49 -1.56
N SER A 90 1.94 -15.03 -2.53
CA SER A 90 2.02 -14.57 -3.90
C SER A 90 1.25 -13.27 -4.00
N LEU A 91 1.90 -12.23 -4.51
CA LEU A 91 1.27 -11.04 -5.06
C LEU A 91 -0.04 -11.42 -5.77
N GLY A 92 -1.17 -10.96 -5.23
CA GLY A 92 -2.47 -11.24 -5.80
C GLY A 92 -2.96 -12.68 -5.64
N ASP A 93 -2.90 -13.28 -4.44
CA ASP A 93 -3.80 -14.40 -4.14
C ASP A 93 -5.25 -13.89 -4.13
N ARG A 94 -5.98 -14.31 -5.17
CA ARG A 94 -7.39 -13.98 -5.45
C ARG A 94 -8.31 -15.14 -5.12
N SER A 95 -7.80 -16.15 -4.41
CA SER A 95 -8.61 -17.25 -3.91
C SER A 95 -9.69 -16.69 -2.99
N GLY A 96 -10.90 -17.22 -3.13
CA GLY A 96 -12.05 -16.74 -2.40
C GLY A 96 -13.35 -16.86 -3.17
N PHE A 97 -14.43 -16.42 -2.54
CA PHE A 97 -15.74 -16.34 -3.20
C PHE A 97 -15.97 -14.93 -3.72
N TRP A 98 -16.39 -14.81 -4.98
CA TRP A 98 -16.57 -13.57 -5.72
C TRP A 98 -18.01 -13.47 -6.22
N PHE A 99 -18.66 -12.32 -6.03
CA PHE A 99 -20.07 -12.12 -6.38
C PHE A 99 -20.37 -10.69 -6.81
N ASP A 100 -21.46 -10.48 -7.56
CA ASP A 100 -21.96 -9.15 -7.90
C ASP A 100 -22.87 -8.64 -6.76
N PRO A 101 -22.49 -7.59 -6.01
CA PRO A 101 -23.31 -7.08 -4.92
C PRO A 101 -24.59 -6.38 -5.38
N ALA A 102 -24.66 -5.94 -6.65
CA ALA A 102 -25.85 -5.32 -7.23
C ALA A 102 -26.82 -6.36 -7.81
N ASP A 103 -26.34 -7.56 -8.13
CA ASP A 103 -27.10 -8.64 -8.76
C ASP A 103 -26.72 -10.01 -8.15
N GLY A 104 -27.29 -10.30 -6.98
CA GLY A 104 -26.98 -11.52 -6.23
C GLY A 104 -27.46 -12.82 -6.88
N GLY A 105 -27.18 -13.96 -6.22
CA GLY A 105 -27.62 -15.29 -6.67
C GLY A 105 -26.68 -15.97 -7.67
N HIS A 106 -25.54 -15.36 -7.99
CA HIS A 106 -24.50 -15.97 -8.78
C HIS A 106 -23.12 -15.47 -8.38
N GLY A 107 -22.07 -16.11 -8.89
CA GLY A 107 -20.71 -15.78 -8.52
C GLY A 107 -19.72 -16.86 -8.93
N GLN A 108 -18.52 -16.76 -8.38
CA GLN A 108 -17.43 -17.67 -8.64
C GLN A 108 -16.64 -17.96 -7.37
N MET A 109 -16.28 -19.21 -7.14
CA MET A 109 -15.25 -19.56 -6.16
C MET A 109 -13.94 -19.76 -6.91
N LEU A 110 -12.91 -19.00 -6.53
CA LEU A 110 -11.61 -19.01 -7.18
C LEU A 110 -10.55 -19.58 -6.25
N ILE A 111 -9.60 -20.26 -6.87
CA ILE A 111 -8.41 -20.83 -6.25
C ILE A 111 -7.24 -20.47 -7.16
N GLN A 112 -6.18 -19.85 -6.64
CA GLN A 112 -5.03 -19.41 -7.45
C GLN A 112 -3.69 -19.94 -6.89
N GLN A 113 -2.86 -20.49 -7.76
CA GLN A 113 -1.46 -20.91 -7.48
C GLN A 113 -0.52 -20.30 -8.51
N GLY A 114 0.17 -19.23 -8.12
CA GLY A 114 1.01 -18.48 -9.06
C GLY A 114 0.18 -18.01 -10.27
N ARG A 115 0.49 -18.55 -11.46
CA ARG A 115 -0.26 -18.28 -12.70
C ARG A 115 -1.48 -19.17 -12.88
N TRP A 116 -1.56 -20.32 -12.24
CA TRP A 116 -2.70 -21.23 -12.39
C TRP A 116 -3.91 -20.73 -11.59
N VAL A 117 -5.10 -20.80 -12.18
CA VAL A 117 -6.38 -20.50 -11.55
C VAL A 117 -7.37 -21.64 -11.77
N GLY A 118 -8.04 -22.06 -10.71
CA GLY A 118 -9.25 -22.88 -10.72
C GLY A 118 -10.45 -22.02 -10.36
N SER A 119 -11.56 -22.19 -11.07
CA SER A 119 -12.81 -21.45 -10.88
C SER A 119 -14.00 -22.39 -10.84
N VAL A 120 -14.87 -22.24 -9.84
CA VAL A 120 -16.21 -22.83 -9.82
C VAL A 120 -17.22 -21.71 -10.02
N SER A 121 -17.81 -21.63 -11.20
CA SER A 121 -18.88 -20.67 -11.51
C SER A 121 -20.23 -21.24 -11.06
N ILE A 122 -21.01 -20.45 -10.32
CA ILE A 122 -22.36 -20.81 -9.87
C ILE A 122 -23.40 -19.96 -10.60
N GLY A 123 -24.52 -20.59 -10.97
CA GLY A 123 -25.63 -19.96 -11.67
C GLY A 123 -26.86 -20.87 -11.69
N TYR A 124 -27.63 -20.83 -12.77
CA TYR A 124 -28.91 -21.55 -12.86
C TYR A 124 -29.11 -22.22 -14.22
N ASP A 125 -29.79 -23.36 -14.23
CA ASP A 125 -30.13 -24.10 -15.44
C ASP A 125 -31.39 -23.54 -16.15
N ARG A 126 -31.82 -24.22 -17.23
CA ARG A 126 -32.99 -23.82 -18.03
C ARG A 126 -34.30 -23.77 -17.24
N HIS A 127 -34.37 -24.43 -16.09
CA HIS A 127 -35.53 -24.46 -15.21
C HIS A 127 -35.40 -23.50 -14.03
N GLY A 128 -34.34 -22.70 -13.98
CA GLY A 128 -34.06 -21.81 -12.86
C GLY A 128 -33.57 -22.54 -11.61
N GLU A 129 -33.14 -23.81 -11.75
CA GLU A 129 -32.56 -24.58 -10.65
C GLU A 129 -31.06 -24.32 -10.56
N PRO A 130 -30.48 -24.29 -9.34
CA PRO A 130 -29.08 -23.94 -9.15
C PRO A 130 -28.17 -24.98 -9.81
N THR A 131 -27.10 -24.53 -10.47
CA THR A 131 -26.07 -25.39 -11.07
C THR A 131 -24.70 -24.74 -10.97
N TRP A 132 -23.64 -25.54 -11.12
CA TRP A 132 -22.27 -25.05 -11.13
C TRP A 132 -21.45 -25.69 -12.25
N ALA A 133 -20.38 -25.02 -12.67
CA ALA A 133 -19.39 -25.50 -13.63
C ALA A 133 -17.98 -25.16 -13.15
N PHE A 134 -17.01 -26.04 -13.42
CA PHE A 134 -15.61 -25.89 -13.05
C PHE A 134 -14.76 -25.55 -14.27
N ALA A 135 -13.89 -24.55 -14.16
CA ALA A 135 -12.90 -24.19 -15.17
C ALA A 135 -11.52 -24.11 -14.52
N GLN A 136 -10.47 -24.36 -15.29
CA GLN A 136 -9.10 -24.15 -14.83
C GLN A 136 -8.20 -23.71 -16.00
N GLY A 137 -7.14 -22.98 -15.70
CA GLY A 137 -6.16 -22.54 -16.68
C GLY A 137 -5.20 -21.52 -16.10
N ASP A 138 -4.55 -20.73 -16.95
CA ASP A 138 -3.68 -19.65 -16.51
C ASP A 138 -4.47 -18.33 -16.35
N ILE A 139 -4.09 -17.55 -15.35
CA ILE A 139 -4.54 -16.18 -15.17
C ILE A 139 -4.07 -15.32 -16.36
N GLY A 140 -4.96 -14.44 -16.83
CA GLY A 140 -4.70 -13.61 -18.00
C GLY A 140 -4.81 -14.32 -19.35
N ALA A 141 -5.00 -15.66 -19.39
CA ALA A 141 -5.14 -16.43 -20.64
C ALA A 141 -6.43 -16.13 -21.44
N GLY A 142 -7.32 -15.28 -20.92
CA GLY A 142 -8.60 -14.95 -21.56
C GLY A 142 -9.74 -15.84 -21.07
N VAL A 143 -10.47 -16.43 -22.02
CA VAL A 143 -11.66 -17.27 -21.75
C VAL A 143 -11.21 -18.68 -21.35
N LEU A 144 -11.69 -19.17 -20.20
CA LEU A 144 -11.48 -20.53 -19.71
C LEU A 144 -12.69 -21.39 -20.05
N ASP A 145 -12.46 -22.54 -20.68
CA ASP A 145 -13.52 -23.52 -20.92
C ASP A 145 -13.93 -24.19 -19.61
N ALA A 146 -15.22 -24.15 -19.33
CA ALA A 146 -15.80 -24.75 -18.15
C ALA A 146 -16.36 -26.14 -18.46
N GLN A 147 -16.26 -27.03 -17.49
CA GLN A 147 -16.81 -28.37 -17.49
C GLN A 147 -17.88 -28.47 -16.41
N ARG A 148 -19.01 -29.10 -16.72
CA ARG A 148 -19.96 -29.56 -15.73
C ARG A 148 -19.64 -31.00 -15.40
N VAL A 149 -19.72 -31.33 -14.12
CA VAL A 149 -19.60 -32.71 -13.67
C VAL A 149 -20.98 -33.15 -13.23
N ARG A 150 -21.42 -34.33 -13.66
CA ARG A 150 -22.62 -34.99 -13.15
C ARG A 150 -22.27 -36.35 -12.58
N ARG A 151 -23.05 -36.81 -11.61
CA ARG A 151 -22.92 -38.15 -11.05
C ARG A 151 -23.96 -39.08 -11.69
N VAL A 152 -23.51 -40.05 -12.47
CA VAL A 152 -24.39 -41.07 -13.07
C VAL A 152 -24.30 -42.33 -12.23
N CYS A 153 -25.41 -42.70 -11.58
CA CYS A 153 -25.51 -43.92 -10.79
C CYS A 153 -26.42 -44.93 -11.50
N THR A 154 -25.82 -45.96 -12.09
CA THR A 154 -26.55 -47.13 -12.60
C THR A 154 -26.36 -48.30 -11.63
N VAL A 155 -25.26 -49.05 -11.80
CA VAL A 155 -24.82 -50.14 -10.91
C VAL A 155 -23.70 -49.68 -9.98
N SER A 156 -22.81 -48.84 -10.48
CA SER A 156 -21.86 -48.04 -9.72
C SER A 156 -22.09 -46.56 -10.05
N CYS A 157 -21.71 -45.68 -9.13
CA CYS A 157 -21.75 -44.25 -9.39
C CYS A 157 -20.43 -43.81 -10.01
N ALA A 158 -20.49 -43.19 -11.18
CA ALA A 158 -19.35 -42.55 -11.83
C ALA A 158 -19.62 -41.05 -12.01
N THR A 159 -18.57 -40.24 -11.95
CA THR A 159 -18.62 -38.85 -12.37
C THR A 159 -18.35 -38.76 -13.87
N VAL A 160 -19.18 -38.00 -14.58
CA VAL A 160 -19.05 -37.76 -16.02
C VAL A 160 -18.86 -36.26 -16.23
N SER A 161 -17.82 -35.89 -16.99
CA SER A 161 -17.59 -34.51 -17.40
C SER A 161 -18.34 -34.22 -18.70
N GLU A 162 -18.95 -33.06 -18.79
CA GLU A 162 -19.61 -32.55 -19.98
C GLU A 162 -19.28 -31.06 -20.19
N PRO A 163 -19.42 -30.53 -21.41
CA PRO A 163 -19.25 -29.11 -21.66
C PRO A 163 -20.13 -28.28 -20.72
N GLY A 164 -19.51 -27.40 -19.95
CA GLY A 164 -20.16 -26.60 -18.91
C GLY A 164 -20.27 -25.11 -19.23
N GLY A 165 -19.69 -24.68 -20.35
CA GLY A 165 -19.70 -23.30 -20.83
C GLY A 165 -18.32 -22.68 -20.74
N GLN A 166 -18.27 -21.41 -20.41
CA GLN A 166 -17.04 -20.61 -20.43
C GLN A 166 -17.06 -19.58 -19.30
N THR A 167 -15.89 -19.30 -18.74
CA THR A 167 -15.72 -18.21 -17.78
C THR A 167 -14.52 -17.36 -18.16
N GLN A 168 -14.66 -16.05 -18.04
CA GLN A 168 -13.55 -15.12 -18.21
C GLN A 168 -13.53 -14.21 -17.00
N ILE A 169 -12.34 -13.98 -16.45
CA ILE A 169 -12.15 -13.16 -15.26
C ILE A 169 -11.01 -12.20 -15.53
N TYR A 170 -11.29 -10.92 -15.34
CA TYR A 170 -10.32 -9.85 -15.41
C TYR A 170 -10.26 -9.18 -14.04
N PHE A 171 -9.15 -9.34 -13.34
CA PHE A 171 -8.99 -8.75 -12.03
C PHE A 171 -8.52 -7.31 -12.16
N ARG A 172 -9.24 -6.39 -11.51
CA ARG A 172 -8.85 -4.98 -11.41
C ARG A 172 -8.02 -4.72 -10.15
N GLY A 173 -8.23 -5.52 -9.10
CA GLY A 173 -7.56 -5.42 -7.81
C GLY A 173 -7.55 -6.77 -7.08
N GLN A 174 -7.20 -6.76 -5.80
CA GLN A 174 -7.27 -7.96 -4.98
C GLN A 174 -8.71 -8.36 -4.60
N ASP A 175 -9.60 -7.37 -4.54
CA ASP A 175 -11.02 -7.53 -4.14
C ASP A 175 -12.00 -7.10 -5.23
N ASP A 176 -11.50 -6.74 -6.41
CA ASP A 176 -12.31 -6.24 -7.52
C ASP A 176 -11.96 -6.95 -8.84
N ALA A 177 -12.98 -7.46 -9.52
CA ALA A 177 -12.87 -8.14 -10.79
C ALA A 177 -14.04 -7.81 -11.71
N ILE A 178 -13.86 -8.05 -13.00
CA ILE A 178 -14.92 -8.12 -13.99
C ILE A 178 -14.93 -9.54 -14.51
N ALA A 179 -16.08 -10.20 -14.48
CA ALA A 179 -16.22 -11.56 -14.98
C ALA A 179 -17.36 -11.71 -15.98
N SER A 180 -17.14 -12.57 -16.96
CA SER A 180 -18.17 -13.08 -17.86
C SER A 180 -18.38 -14.56 -17.57
N ILE A 181 -19.61 -14.96 -17.29
CA ILE A 181 -19.98 -16.35 -17.02
C ILE A 181 -20.99 -16.81 -18.05
N THR A 182 -20.66 -17.88 -18.76
CA THR A 182 -21.56 -18.61 -19.65
C THR A 182 -21.68 -20.02 -19.12
N LEU A 183 -22.88 -20.46 -18.79
CA LEU A 183 -23.17 -21.86 -18.47
C LEU A 183 -23.88 -22.51 -19.65
N SER A 184 -23.40 -23.68 -20.03
CA SER A 184 -23.93 -24.45 -21.16
C SER A 184 -24.05 -25.94 -20.84
N ASP A 185 -24.79 -26.63 -21.71
CA ASP A 185 -24.89 -28.08 -21.77
C ASP A 185 -24.71 -28.53 -23.24
N THR A 186 -24.97 -29.81 -23.52
CA THR A 186 -24.93 -30.35 -24.89
C THR A 186 -25.95 -29.72 -25.83
N SER A 187 -26.97 -29.03 -25.32
CA SER A 187 -27.96 -28.27 -26.09
C SER A 187 -27.59 -26.79 -26.25
N GLY A 188 -26.38 -26.39 -25.82
CA GLY A 188 -25.86 -25.03 -25.95
C GLY A 188 -25.94 -24.19 -24.66
N ALA A 189 -25.64 -22.91 -24.76
CA ALA A 189 -25.70 -21.97 -23.64
C ALA A 189 -27.15 -21.81 -23.13
N PHE A 190 -27.32 -21.80 -21.80
CA PHE A 190 -28.62 -21.60 -21.16
C PHE A 190 -28.64 -20.47 -20.15
N TRP A 191 -27.48 -19.99 -19.70
CA TRP A 191 -27.40 -18.90 -18.74
C TRP A 191 -26.12 -18.09 -18.98
N LEU A 192 -26.27 -16.77 -19.04
CA LEU A 192 -25.21 -15.84 -19.44
C LEU A 192 -25.20 -14.60 -18.54
N ARG A 193 -24.03 -14.24 -18.03
CA ARG A 193 -23.76 -12.99 -17.31
C ARG A 193 -22.51 -12.34 -17.87
N PRO A 194 -22.63 -11.41 -18.83
CA PRO A 194 -21.48 -10.75 -19.41
C PRO A 194 -20.99 -9.61 -18.50
N GLN A 195 -19.67 -9.49 -18.35
CA GLN A 195 -18.97 -8.33 -17.78
C GLN A 195 -19.54 -7.79 -16.45
N LYS A 196 -19.82 -8.69 -15.51
CA LYS A 196 -20.28 -8.31 -14.17
C LYS A 196 -19.11 -7.90 -13.29
N ALA A 197 -19.27 -6.78 -12.58
CA ALA A 197 -18.35 -6.41 -11.52
C ALA A 197 -18.54 -7.40 -10.36
N LEU A 198 -17.47 -8.11 -10.02
CA LEU A 198 -17.43 -9.01 -8.89
C LEU A 198 -16.60 -8.40 -7.77
N THR A 199 -17.10 -8.50 -6.55
CA THR A 199 -16.37 -8.18 -5.33
C THR A 199 -16.08 -9.47 -4.59
N ARG A 200 -14.89 -9.58 -4.02
CA ARG A 200 -14.55 -10.72 -3.16
C ARG A 200 -15.33 -10.62 -1.84
N TYR A 201 -16.08 -11.67 -1.52
CA TYR A 201 -16.87 -11.79 -0.31
C TYR A 201 -16.03 -12.23 0.90
N THR A 202 -14.99 -13.02 0.65
CA THR A 202 -14.08 -13.52 1.68
C THR A 202 -12.91 -12.57 1.89
N GLU A 203 -12.35 -12.54 3.10
CA GLU A 203 -11.08 -11.86 3.33
C GLU A 203 -9.99 -12.45 2.45
N ALA A 204 -9.01 -11.61 2.15
CA ALA A 204 -7.81 -12.03 1.47
C ALA A 204 -7.12 -13.16 2.23
N PRO A 205 -6.77 -14.28 1.58
CA PRO A 205 -5.95 -15.32 2.21
C PRO A 205 -4.52 -14.83 2.53
N ASN A 206 -4.16 -13.60 2.14
CA ASN A 206 -2.83 -13.02 2.34
C ASN A 206 -2.55 -12.48 3.76
N GLY A 207 -3.35 -12.85 4.76
CA GLY A 207 -3.11 -12.51 6.16
C GLY A 207 -3.27 -11.03 6.51
N ARG A 208 -3.72 -10.19 5.58
CA ARG A 208 -4.03 -8.78 5.86
C ARG A 208 -5.26 -8.68 6.75
N THR A 209 -5.22 -7.73 7.69
CA THR A 209 -6.38 -7.40 8.52
C THR A 209 -7.51 -6.77 7.69
N HIS A 210 -7.17 -6.15 6.56
CA HIS A 210 -8.12 -5.67 5.54
C HIS A 210 -7.42 -5.45 4.19
N ALA A 211 -8.19 -5.30 3.10
CA ALA A 211 -7.70 -5.20 1.73
C ALA A 211 -6.45 -4.30 1.53
N THR A 212 -6.46 -3.11 2.11
CA THR A 212 -5.39 -2.09 1.97
C THR A 212 -4.36 -2.09 3.11
N ALA A 213 -4.53 -2.92 4.14
CA ALA A 213 -3.57 -3.00 5.25
C ALA A 213 -2.24 -3.55 4.75
N LEU A 214 -1.09 -3.08 5.22
CA LEU A 214 0.19 -3.73 4.93
C LEU A 214 0.21 -5.20 5.42
N ALA A 215 0.89 -6.07 4.68
CA ALA A 215 1.09 -7.48 5.03
C ALA A 215 2.55 -7.78 5.34
N ARG A 216 2.80 -8.83 6.13
CA ARG A 216 4.12 -9.42 6.31
C ARG A 216 4.33 -10.56 5.33
N PHE A 217 5.59 -10.89 5.05
CA PHE A 217 5.90 -12.18 4.45
C PHE A 217 5.70 -13.32 5.47
N SER A 218 5.43 -14.53 5.00
CA SER A 218 5.15 -15.69 5.85
C SER A 218 6.44 -16.40 6.25
N SER A 219 7.50 -16.21 5.48
CA SER A 219 8.82 -16.77 5.68
C SER A 219 9.86 -16.00 4.86
N ASP A 220 11.14 -16.20 5.16
CA ASP A 220 12.23 -15.73 4.31
C ASP A 220 12.16 -16.34 2.89
N ALA A 221 11.69 -17.58 2.76
CA ALA A 221 11.52 -18.21 1.45
C ALA A 221 10.48 -17.48 0.59
N ALA A 222 9.37 -17.04 1.19
CA ALA A 222 8.35 -16.24 0.50
C ALA A 222 8.91 -14.87 0.07
N MET A 223 9.69 -14.21 0.94
CA MET A 223 10.35 -12.95 0.58
C MET A 223 11.37 -13.12 -0.55
N ARG A 224 12.20 -14.17 -0.49
CA ARG A 224 13.15 -14.48 -1.57
C ARG A 224 12.46 -14.74 -2.89
N HIS A 225 11.41 -15.58 -2.88
CA HIS A 225 10.63 -15.87 -4.07
C HIS A 225 10.00 -14.60 -4.65
N PHE A 226 9.43 -13.74 -3.79
CA PHE A 226 8.89 -12.45 -4.21
C PHE A 226 9.94 -11.58 -4.89
N VAL A 227 11.12 -11.38 -4.29
CA VAL A 227 12.16 -10.52 -4.86
C VAL A 227 12.67 -11.10 -6.18
N ALA A 228 12.88 -12.42 -6.26
CA ALA A 228 13.31 -13.09 -7.49
C ALA A 228 12.27 -12.96 -8.62
N GLU A 229 10.99 -13.19 -8.34
CA GLU A 229 9.92 -13.03 -9.34
C GLU A 229 9.79 -11.57 -9.80
N ASN A 230 9.86 -10.60 -8.88
CA ASN A 230 9.82 -9.18 -9.23
C ASN A 230 11.02 -8.76 -10.08
N ALA A 231 12.23 -9.22 -9.72
CA ALA A 231 13.44 -8.97 -10.50
C ALA A 231 13.35 -9.57 -11.91
N TYR A 232 12.73 -10.75 -12.06
CA TYR A 232 12.54 -11.41 -13.34
C TYR A 232 11.47 -10.73 -14.22
N ARG A 233 10.31 -10.38 -13.63
CA ARG A 233 9.13 -9.89 -14.37
C ARG A 233 9.14 -8.38 -14.61
N ASN A 234 9.85 -7.63 -13.78
CA ASN A 234 10.13 -6.22 -14.00
C ASN A 234 11.63 -6.01 -14.23
N PRO A 235 12.16 -6.51 -15.38
CA PRO A 235 13.57 -6.35 -15.68
C PRO A 235 13.92 -4.88 -15.90
N TYR A 236 12.99 -4.07 -16.40
CA TYR A 236 13.17 -2.66 -16.76
C TYR A 236 11.81 -1.99 -16.99
N TYR A 237 11.41 -1.01 -16.17
CA TYR A 237 10.49 0.07 -16.53
C TYR A 237 10.67 1.27 -15.59
N GLY A 238 11.12 2.39 -16.17
CA GLY A 238 11.00 3.71 -15.58
C GLY A 238 9.67 4.36 -16.00
N PHE A 239 9.01 5.04 -15.07
CA PHE A 239 8.26 6.31 -15.23
C PHE A 239 7.64 6.71 -13.88
N ASP A 240 8.11 7.84 -13.35
CA ASP A 240 7.45 9.01 -12.73
C ASP A 240 6.50 8.90 -11.53
N ASP A 241 7.03 9.45 -10.43
CA ASP A 241 6.42 10.02 -9.22
C ASP A 241 7.48 9.99 -8.11
N CYS A 242 8.11 11.16 -7.93
CA CYS A 242 9.16 11.39 -6.95
C CYS A 242 8.55 11.95 -5.66
N ILE A 243 9.18 11.61 -4.54
CA ILE A 243 8.78 12.06 -3.20
C ILE A 243 9.49 13.40 -2.92
N ASP A 244 8.82 14.55 -3.05
CA ASP A 244 9.40 15.83 -2.64
C ASP A 244 8.95 16.30 -1.24
N PHE A 245 9.86 17.01 -0.56
CA PHE A 245 9.68 17.69 0.72
C PHE A 245 10.25 19.10 0.65
N SER A 246 9.54 19.98 -0.02
CA SER A 246 9.79 21.40 0.14
C SER A 246 9.45 21.86 1.57
N PRO A 247 10.16 22.84 2.16
CA PRO A 247 9.95 23.30 3.53
C PRO A 247 8.86 24.39 3.65
N GLY A 248 8.06 24.36 4.72
CA GLY A 248 6.84 25.20 4.92
C GLY A 248 7.10 26.66 5.31
N LEU A 249 6.07 27.52 5.38
CA LEU A 249 6.27 28.89 5.91
C LEU A 249 6.58 28.86 7.42
N PRO A 250 7.46 29.74 7.94
CA PRO A 250 8.04 29.59 9.28
C PRO A 250 7.05 29.90 10.42
N PRO A 251 6.85 28.96 11.38
CA PRO A 251 6.30 29.24 12.71
C PRO A 251 7.43 29.47 13.73
N ALA A 252 7.08 30.00 14.90
CA ALA A 252 8.04 30.29 15.99
C ALA A 252 8.11 29.14 17.02
N ALA A 253 9.27 28.46 17.16
CA ALA A 253 9.68 27.70 18.36
C ALA A 253 11.16 27.25 18.33
N ASN A 254 11.68 26.89 19.52
CA ASN A 254 13.09 26.71 19.92
C ASN A 254 13.86 25.57 19.21
N GLY A 255 14.70 25.90 18.23
CA GLY A 255 15.72 25.00 17.67
C GLY A 255 15.69 24.93 16.15
N SER A 256 16.59 25.68 15.51
CA SER A 256 16.60 26.11 14.11
C SER A 256 15.40 26.96 13.68
N ASP A 257 15.65 28.27 13.46
CA ASP A 257 14.66 29.24 12.98
C ASP A 257 14.27 29.04 11.50
N THR A 258 14.46 27.84 10.93
CA THR A 258 14.10 27.56 9.55
C THR A 258 12.68 27.02 9.44
N ASN A 259 12.17 27.10 8.22
CA ASN A 259 10.87 26.62 7.79
C ASN A 259 10.61 25.19 8.31
N ILE A 260 9.46 24.97 8.97
CA ILE A 260 9.02 23.63 9.40
C ILE A 260 7.61 23.38 8.90
N GLN A 261 7.34 22.15 8.45
CA GLN A 261 5.99 21.72 8.11
C GLN A 261 5.13 21.47 9.36
N GLU A 262 5.72 20.89 10.41
CA GLU A 262 5.01 20.48 11.63
C GLU A 262 5.78 20.90 12.88
N SER A 263 5.04 21.42 13.87
CA SER A 263 5.63 21.88 15.13
C SER A 263 6.35 20.74 15.86
N GLY A 264 7.63 20.94 16.17
CA GLY A 264 8.47 19.95 16.86
C GLY A 264 9.08 18.89 15.94
N VAL A 265 8.95 19.04 14.63
CA VAL A 265 9.56 18.19 13.61
C VAL A 265 10.53 19.05 12.79
N GLY A 266 11.83 18.91 13.05
CA GLY A 266 12.87 19.61 12.30
C GLY A 266 13.06 18.98 10.92
N GLU A 267 13.15 19.81 9.88
CA GLU A 267 13.42 19.38 8.50
C GLU A 267 14.90 19.54 8.17
N TYR A 268 15.40 18.86 7.13
CA TYR A 268 16.74 19.18 6.64
C TYR A 268 16.66 20.43 5.78
N ASP A 269 17.67 21.31 5.89
CA ASP A 269 17.75 22.51 5.06
C ASP A 269 19.20 22.77 4.64
N ASP A 270 19.40 23.48 3.54
CA ASP A 270 20.73 23.95 3.13
C ASP A 270 21.32 24.98 4.10
N VAL A 271 20.47 25.64 4.89
CA VAL A 271 20.86 26.64 5.88
C VAL A 271 20.26 26.27 7.23
N LYS A 272 21.05 26.32 8.29
CA LYS A 272 20.58 26.16 9.67
C LYS A 272 21.10 27.29 10.53
N ARG A 273 20.23 27.83 11.39
CA ARG A 273 20.63 28.83 12.39
C ARG A 273 20.51 28.24 13.77
N VAL A 274 21.49 28.48 14.63
CA VAL A 274 21.45 28.12 16.05
C VAL A 274 22.06 29.26 16.85
N GLY A 275 21.21 30.04 17.54
CA GLY A 275 21.65 31.24 18.23
C GLY A 275 22.21 32.29 17.25
N ASP A 276 23.47 32.69 17.48
CA ASP A 276 24.23 33.59 16.60
C ASP A 276 24.97 32.84 15.48
N LEU A 277 25.05 31.51 15.51
CA LEU A 277 25.72 30.73 14.47
C LEU A 277 24.78 30.39 13.31
N VAL A 278 25.29 30.50 12.09
CA VAL A 278 24.60 30.14 10.84
C VAL A 278 25.48 29.18 10.05
N TYR A 279 24.92 28.02 9.73
CA TYR A 279 25.52 26.98 8.91
C TYR A 279 24.85 27.02 7.56
N SER A 280 25.64 26.97 6.49
CA SER A 280 25.10 26.98 5.14
C SER A 280 25.93 26.10 4.21
N ILE A 281 25.26 25.33 3.37
CA ILE A 281 25.87 24.63 2.24
C ILE A 281 25.94 25.64 1.07
N GLY A 282 27.16 26.09 0.75
CA GLY A 282 27.41 27.01 -0.35
C GLY A 282 27.59 26.28 -1.69
N GLN A 283 26.93 26.76 -2.74
CA GLN A 283 27.31 26.48 -4.12
C GLN A 283 28.41 27.46 -4.54
N ALA A 284 29.63 26.99 -4.74
CA ALA A 284 30.60 27.76 -5.52
C ALA A 284 30.38 27.38 -7.00
N HIS A 285 30.10 28.35 -7.86
CA HIS A 285 29.85 28.10 -9.29
C HIS A 285 31.05 27.48 -10.04
N THR A 286 32.24 27.47 -9.42
CA THR A 286 33.49 26.95 -10.02
C THR A 286 34.36 26.16 -9.03
N ALA A 287 33.93 26.00 -7.78
CA ALA A 287 34.61 25.20 -6.76
C ALA A 287 33.59 24.22 -6.17
N GLY A 288 34.04 23.12 -5.55
CA GLY A 288 33.13 22.16 -4.90
C GLY A 288 32.19 22.82 -3.89
N ARG A 289 31.12 22.13 -3.49
CA ARG A 289 30.26 22.64 -2.40
C ARG A 289 31.06 22.71 -1.10
N GLU A 290 30.76 23.72 -0.30
CA GLU A 290 31.41 23.97 0.99
C GLU A 290 30.37 24.09 2.09
N LEU A 291 30.65 23.53 3.27
CA LEU A 291 29.94 23.88 4.48
C LEU A 291 30.59 25.11 5.10
N ARG A 292 29.83 26.19 5.23
CA ARG A 292 30.29 27.47 5.80
C ARG A 292 29.61 27.72 7.13
N VAL A 293 30.40 28.18 8.09
CA VAL A 293 29.92 28.59 9.41
C VAL A 293 30.13 30.07 9.56
N HIS A 294 29.06 30.80 9.83
CA HIS A 294 29.07 32.23 10.07
C HIS A 294 28.58 32.53 11.49
N ARG A 295 28.95 33.70 12.00
CA ARG A 295 28.34 34.31 13.19
C ARG A 295 27.62 35.59 12.80
N LEU A 296 26.37 35.70 13.20
CA LEU A 296 25.58 36.92 13.11
C LEU A 296 26.00 37.86 14.23
N ASP A 297 26.49 39.03 13.84
CA ASP A 297 26.62 40.14 14.77
C ASP A 297 25.21 40.66 15.09
N GLY A 298 24.81 40.54 16.36
CA GLY A 298 23.47 40.92 16.84
C GLY A 298 23.18 42.42 16.75
N ASP A 299 24.20 43.27 16.70
CA ASP A 299 24.04 44.72 16.63
C ASP A 299 23.93 45.22 15.18
N THR A 300 24.63 44.57 14.25
CA THR A 300 24.70 45.00 12.84
C THR A 300 23.91 44.12 11.88
N GLY A 301 23.56 42.90 12.27
CA GLY A 301 22.95 41.89 11.40
C GLY A 301 23.89 41.32 10.35
N ILE A 302 25.20 41.62 10.43
CA ILE A 302 26.20 41.16 9.47
C ILE A 302 26.65 39.74 9.84
N ALA A 303 26.67 38.84 8.86
CA ALA A 303 27.23 37.50 9.01
C ALA A 303 28.75 37.52 8.78
N GLN A 304 29.54 37.26 9.82
CA GLN A 304 30.99 37.06 9.71
C GLN A 304 31.30 35.58 9.46
N LEU A 305 31.99 35.26 8.36
CA LEU A 305 32.48 33.90 8.11
C LEU A 305 33.53 33.53 9.16
N LEU A 306 33.33 32.39 9.82
CA LEU A 306 34.22 31.83 10.83
C LEU A 306 35.03 30.67 10.27
N HIS A 307 34.34 29.69 9.65
CA HIS A 307 34.95 28.46 9.15
C HIS A 307 34.39 28.07 7.79
N THR A 308 35.22 27.41 6.99
CA THR A 308 34.84 26.79 5.73
C THR A 308 35.37 25.36 5.70
N TYR A 309 34.50 24.40 5.41
CA TYR A 309 34.83 23.00 5.28
C TYR A 309 34.53 22.55 3.85
N SER A 310 35.55 22.03 3.17
CA SER A 310 35.38 21.41 1.86
C SER A 310 34.57 20.13 1.99
N LEU A 311 33.52 19.97 1.18
CA LEU A 311 32.74 18.74 1.18
C LEU A 311 33.33 17.77 0.14
N PRO A 312 33.55 16.48 0.49
CA PRO A 312 34.04 15.47 -0.43
C PRO A 312 32.94 15.14 -1.43
N MET A 313 32.86 15.92 -2.51
CA MET A 313 31.86 15.77 -3.54
C MET A 313 32.45 14.97 -4.71
N SER A 314 31.69 14.02 -5.22
CA SER A 314 31.87 13.47 -6.57
C SER A 314 30.71 13.93 -7.44
N ILE A 315 30.70 13.54 -8.71
CA ILE A 315 29.52 13.74 -9.57
C ILE A 315 28.29 12.99 -9.01
N ASP A 316 28.50 11.94 -8.22
CA ASP A 316 27.43 11.06 -7.72
C ASP A 316 27.06 11.31 -6.25
N VAL A 317 27.85 12.10 -5.50
CA VAL A 317 27.65 12.39 -4.08
C VAL A 317 27.58 13.88 -3.86
N VAL A 318 26.40 14.35 -3.45
CA VAL A 318 26.10 15.76 -3.21
C VAL A 318 25.75 16.02 -1.75
N ALA A 319 25.94 17.27 -1.31
CA ALA A 319 25.44 17.72 -0.02
C ALA A 319 23.91 17.93 -0.10
N LEU A 320 23.18 17.24 0.77
CA LEU A 320 21.72 17.12 0.72
C LEU A 320 21.02 18.11 1.67
N GLY A 321 21.65 18.41 2.80
CA GLY A 321 21.09 19.30 3.80
C GLY A 321 21.73 19.14 5.17
N LEU A 322 21.24 19.92 6.12
CA LEU A 322 21.72 20.00 7.49
C LEU A 322 20.57 19.78 8.47
N HIS A 323 20.87 19.15 9.60
CA HIS A 323 20.09 19.26 10.83
C HIS A 323 20.95 19.90 11.92
N ALA A 324 20.31 20.55 12.89
CA ALA A 324 21.00 21.09 14.06
C ALA A 324 20.22 20.79 15.33
N LEU A 325 20.94 20.43 16.38
CA LEU A 325 20.39 20.05 17.68
C LEU A 325 21.14 20.79 18.80
N ILE A 326 20.42 21.36 19.76
CA ILE A 326 20.99 21.82 21.03
C ILE A 326 20.42 20.96 22.15
N ARG A 327 21.28 20.30 22.93
CA ARG A 327 20.87 19.54 24.11
C ARG A 327 21.91 19.65 25.22
N GLY A 328 21.47 19.97 26.43
CA GLY A 328 22.35 20.01 27.61
C GLY A 328 23.52 21.01 27.50
N GLY A 329 23.38 22.06 26.69
CA GLY A 329 24.44 23.03 26.41
C GLY A 329 25.47 22.56 25.37
N ARG A 330 25.33 21.34 24.85
CA ARG A 330 26.10 20.83 23.70
C ARG A 330 25.31 21.10 22.44
N MET A 331 26.00 21.56 21.40
CA MET A 331 25.43 21.74 20.07
C MET A 331 25.99 20.65 19.15
N GLN A 332 25.10 20.02 18.39
CA GLN A 332 25.43 19.07 17.35
C GLN A 332 24.88 19.54 16.01
N LEU A 333 25.63 19.26 14.94
CA LEU A 333 25.23 19.47 13.56
C LEU A 333 25.26 18.12 12.85
N VAL A 334 24.24 17.81 12.07
CA VAL A 334 24.25 16.63 11.20
C VAL A 334 24.29 17.10 9.75
N LEU A 335 25.33 16.69 9.02
CA LEU A 335 25.44 16.91 7.58
C LEU A 335 24.96 15.67 6.83
N LEU A 336 24.05 15.87 5.88
CA LEU A 336 23.59 14.82 4.99
C LEU A 336 24.33 14.94 3.65
N THR A 337 24.93 13.85 3.22
CA THR A 337 25.57 13.73 1.91
C THR A 337 25.18 12.42 1.25
N GLY A 338 25.03 12.39 -0.06
CA GLY A 338 24.75 11.14 -0.76
C GLY A 338 24.23 11.40 -2.15
N ARG A 339 23.76 10.33 -2.78
CA ARG A 339 23.04 10.44 -4.05
C ARG A 339 21.59 10.78 -3.77
N SER A 340 21.11 11.82 -4.43
CA SER A 340 19.71 12.20 -4.42
C SER A 340 19.25 12.47 -5.83
N PRO A 341 18.10 11.92 -6.26
CA PRO A 341 17.54 12.22 -7.58
C PRO A 341 17.06 13.69 -7.71
N PHE A 342 17.16 14.49 -6.64
CA PHE A 342 16.55 15.82 -6.57
C PHE A 342 17.52 17.00 -6.83
N HIS A 343 18.85 16.79 -6.87
CA HIS A 343 19.80 17.92 -6.84
C HIS A 343 20.36 18.37 -8.19
N ASP A 344 20.24 17.54 -9.23
CA ASP A 344 20.73 17.86 -10.58
C ASP A 344 19.53 18.15 -11.49
N GLY A 345 19.33 19.44 -11.76
CA GLY A 345 18.07 20.02 -12.24
C GLY A 345 17.40 19.35 -13.45
N TYR A 346 16.07 19.45 -13.48
CA TYR A 346 15.05 19.14 -14.50
C TYR A 346 15.14 17.89 -15.39
N ASP A 347 16.33 17.36 -15.71
CA ASP A 347 16.51 16.34 -16.75
C ASP A 347 16.74 14.91 -16.20
N GLU A 348 17.19 14.75 -14.94
CA GLU A 348 17.27 13.43 -14.26
C GLU A 348 16.01 13.12 -13.42
N TRP A 349 15.00 13.97 -13.55
CA TRP A 349 13.90 14.16 -12.59
C TRP A 349 13.04 12.97 -12.22
N CYS A 350 13.09 11.85 -12.93
CA CYS A 350 12.25 10.69 -12.64
C CYS A 350 12.80 9.36 -13.20
N LEU A 351 14.07 9.31 -13.59
CA LEU A 351 14.68 8.06 -14.02
C LEU A 351 14.96 7.22 -12.76
N GLY A 352 13.95 6.45 -12.36
CA GLY A 352 13.86 5.69 -11.11
C GLY A 352 14.85 4.54 -10.93
N TYR A 353 16.13 4.77 -11.20
CA TYR A 353 17.18 3.82 -10.90
C TYR A 353 18.38 4.58 -10.34
N THR A 354 18.56 4.52 -9.02
CA THR A 354 19.91 4.56 -8.48
C THR A 354 20.52 3.17 -8.61
N GLU A 355 21.77 3.11 -9.02
CA GLU A 355 22.57 1.89 -8.99
C GLU A 355 22.54 1.27 -7.58
N LEU A 356 22.69 -0.06 -7.50
CA LEU A 356 22.70 -0.82 -6.23
C LEU A 356 23.78 -0.35 -5.24
N ASP A 357 24.68 0.54 -5.66
CA ASP A 357 25.79 1.10 -4.91
C ASP A 357 25.56 2.54 -4.43
N ALA A 358 24.38 3.11 -4.63
CA ALA A 358 24.04 4.40 -4.02
C ALA A 358 24.06 4.31 -2.50
N ASN A 359 24.69 5.30 -1.86
CA ASN A 359 24.72 5.42 -0.41
C ASN A 359 24.34 6.85 0.01
N VAL A 360 23.75 6.93 1.20
CA VAL A 360 23.57 8.19 1.90
C VAL A 360 24.28 8.12 3.24
N MET A 361 24.94 9.21 3.59
CA MET A 361 25.71 9.38 4.81
C MET A 361 25.15 10.55 5.62
N ALA A 362 25.00 10.33 6.92
CA ALA A 362 24.72 11.36 7.91
C ALA A 362 25.96 11.48 8.82
N THR A 363 26.72 12.56 8.67
CA THR A 363 27.89 12.84 9.51
C THR A 363 27.49 13.74 10.68
N VAL A 364 27.77 13.29 11.89
CA VAL A 364 27.45 13.98 13.14
C VAL A 364 28.67 14.73 13.62
N PHE A 365 28.51 16.02 13.87
CA PHE A 365 29.55 16.90 14.38
C PHE A 365 29.16 17.46 15.74
N ASP A 366 30.13 17.50 16.65
CA ASP A 366 30.12 18.43 17.76
C ASP A 366 30.50 19.83 17.28
N VAL A 367 29.82 20.82 17.84
CA VAL A 367 30.07 22.24 17.55
C VAL A 367 30.66 22.92 18.77
N ALA A 368 31.87 23.47 18.61
CA ALA A 368 32.51 24.31 19.61
C ALA A 368 31.91 25.73 19.66
N ASN A 369 32.19 26.48 20.74
CA ASN A 369 31.68 27.84 20.92
C ASN A 369 32.12 28.83 19.83
N ASP A 370 33.21 28.57 19.14
CA ASP A 370 33.70 29.35 18.00
C ASP A 370 33.15 28.84 16.65
N GLY A 371 32.19 27.92 16.68
CA GLY A 371 31.59 27.31 15.50
C GLY A 371 32.44 26.21 14.84
N ALA A 372 33.60 25.86 15.40
CA ALA A 372 34.42 24.79 14.84
C ALA A 372 33.71 23.42 14.98
N LEU A 373 33.78 22.61 13.93
CA LEU A 373 33.16 21.28 13.84
C LEU A 373 34.18 20.18 14.13
N THR A 374 33.79 19.20 14.95
CA THR A 374 34.53 17.95 15.18
C THR A 374 33.62 16.78 14.89
N GLU A 375 33.96 15.95 13.90
CA GLU A 375 33.20 14.73 13.59
C GLU A 375 33.25 13.79 14.79
N THR A 376 32.09 13.31 15.23
CA THR A 376 31.98 12.29 16.27
C THR A 376 31.65 10.93 15.69
N ASP A 377 30.72 10.89 14.74
CA ASP A 377 30.18 9.67 14.14
C ASP A 377 29.71 9.93 12.71
N HIS A 378 29.58 8.88 11.92
CA HIS A 378 28.84 8.89 10.67
C HIS A 378 27.98 7.63 10.51
N ILE A 379 26.80 7.80 9.95
CA ILE A 379 25.87 6.71 9.64
C ILE A 379 25.84 6.59 8.13
N GLU A 380 26.05 5.39 7.60
CA GLU A 380 25.93 5.12 6.17
C GLU A 380 24.82 4.12 5.89
N ILE A 381 24.00 4.42 4.89
CA ILE A 381 22.81 3.65 4.49
C ILE A 381 22.85 3.43 2.99
N GLN A 382 22.63 2.20 2.54
CA GLN A 382 22.45 1.88 1.13
C GLN A 382 21.09 2.35 0.62
N GLY A 383 21.10 2.95 -0.56
CA GLY A 383 19.95 3.51 -1.25
C GLY A 383 20.11 4.98 -1.58
N SER A 384 19.06 5.54 -2.17
CA SER A 384 18.94 6.95 -2.50
C SER A 384 18.26 7.72 -1.37
N PHE A 385 18.68 8.97 -1.18
CA PHE A 385 18.04 9.86 -0.21
C PHE A 385 16.64 10.25 -0.70
N SER A 386 15.63 10.04 0.15
CA SER A 386 14.31 10.64 -0.04
C SER A 386 14.12 11.82 0.91
N THR A 387 14.26 11.62 2.22
CA THR A 387 14.04 12.69 3.20
C THR A 387 14.63 12.36 4.55
N SER A 388 14.67 13.38 5.41
CA SER A 388 14.98 13.20 6.82
C SER A 388 14.23 14.19 7.70
N ARG A 389 14.05 13.83 8.97
CA ARG A 389 13.45 14.69 10.00
C ARG A 389 14.18 14.52 11.31
N LEU A 390 14.17 15.54 12.16
CA LEU A 390 14.71 15.49 13.51
C LEU A 390 13.60 15.73 14.53
N ILE A 391 13.35 14.77 15.43
CA ILE A 391 12.35 14.89 16.50
C ILE A 391 13.05 14.60 17.84
N GLY A 392 13.24 15.63 18.66
CA GLY A 392 14.08 15.51 19.85
C GLY A 392 15.50 15.10 19.44
N THR A 393 15.95 13.92 19.87
CA THR A 393 17.24 13.33 19.46
C THR A 393 17.11 12.26 18.40
N SER A 394 15.89 11.96 17.94
CA SER A 394 15.66 10.98 16.89
C SER A 394 15.87 11.60 15.52
N LEU A 395 16.94 11.21 14.84
CA LEU A 395 17.13 11.42 13.41
C LEU A 395 16.33 10.35 12.66
N LEU A 396 15.31 10.79 11.94
CA LEU A 396 14.45 10.00 11.08
C LEU A 396 14.93 10.15 9.64
N PHE A 397 14.93 9.05 8.91
CA PHE A 397 15.53 9.00 7.59
C PHE A 397 14.73 8.05 6.67
N ALA A 398 14.45 8.47 5.44
CA ALA A 398 13.82 7.63 4.43
C ALA A 398 14.78 7.44 3.25
N SER A 399 15.05 6.19 2.90
CA SER A 399 15.79 5.82 1.69
C SER A 399 14.96 4.98 0.74
N GLY A 400 15.18 5.16 -0.56
CA GLY A 400 14.68 4.27 -1.61
C GLY A 400 15.78 3.31 -2.06
N PHE A 401 15.49 2.01 -2.10
CA PHE A 401 16.41 0.99 -2.61
C PHE A 401 15.71 0.12 -3.65
N VAL A 402 16.33 -0.10 -4.81
CA VAL A 402 15.80 -1.01 -5.83
C VAL A 402 16.30 -2.41 -5.53
N VAL A 403 15.40 -3.30 -5.08
CA VAL A 403 15.80 -4.67 -4.77
C VAL A 403 16.20 -5.42 -6.04
N GLY A 404 17.21 -6.26 -5.90
CA GLY A 404 17.69 -7.13 -6.96
C GLY A 404 17.87 -8.55 -6.46
N VAL A 405 18.45 -9.38 -7.31
CA VAL A 405 18.98 -10.67 -6.92
C VAL A 405 20.42 -10.81 -7.37
N ASP A 406 21.22 -11.54 -6.63
CA ASP A 406 22.57 -11.92 -7.05
C ASP A 406 22.56 -13.07 -8.08
N THR A 407 23.76 -13.54 -8.44
CA THR A 407 23.93 -14.67 -9.37
C THR A 407 23.37 -16.00 -8.86
N GLU A 408 23.12 -16.12 -7.56
CA GLU A 408 22.53 -17.29 -6.89
C GLU A 408 21.02 -17.10 -6.59
N LEU A 409 20.41 -16.05 -7.16
CA LEU A 409 19.02 -15.65 -6.93
C LEU A 409 18.70 -15.28 -5.47
N GLN A 410 19.71 -14.92 -4.66
CA GLN A 410 19.46 -14.37 -3.32
C GLN A 410 19.08 -12.88 -3.42
N PRO A 411 18.12 -12.41 -2.62
CA PRO A 411 17.77 -11.00 -2.58
C PRO A 411 18.94 -10.11 -2.19
N LEU A 412 19.13 -9.05 -2.96
CA LEU A 412 19.93 -7.89 -2.57
C LEU A 412 19.00 -6.90 -1.89
N LEU A 413 19.23 -6.69 -0.59
CA LEU A 413 18.44 -5.84 0.29
C LEU A 413 19.33 -4.73 0.89
N PRO A 414 18.75 -3.57 1.27
CA PRO A 414 19.52 -2.45 1.78
C PRO A 414 20.16 -2.77 3.12
N LYS A 415 21.39 -2.28 3.28
CA LYS A 415 22.19 -2.39 4.50
C LYS A 415 22.58 -1.01 5.03
N TRP A 416 22.97 -0.97 6.29
CA TRP A 416 23.52 0.21 6.93
C TRP A 416 24.79 -0.13 7.72
N ARG A 417 25.58 0.88 8.09
CA ARG A 417 26.66 0.74 9.06
C ARG A 417 26.82 2.03 9.87
N LEU A 418 27.34 1.86 11.08
CA LEU A 418 27.77 2.96 11.93
C LEU A 418 29.29 3.04 11.86
N ASN A 419 29.80 4.23 11.54
CA ASN A 419 31.20 4.50 11.30
C ASN A 419 31.77 3.49 10.25
N ASP A 420 33.05 3.13 10.37
CA ASP A 420 33.68 2.10 9.54
C ASP A 420 33.35 0.65 9.99
N GLY A 421 32.23 0.47 10.70
CA GLY A 421 31.76 -0.84 11.16
C GLY A 421 31.30 -1.77 10.02
N PRO A 422 30.96 -3.03 10.36
CA PRO A 422 30.41 -3.97 9.39
C PRO A 422 29.01 -3.54 8.94
N TRP A 423 28.68 -3.85 7.68
CA TRP A 423 27.32 -3.71 7.15
C TRP A 423 26.33 -4.61 7.90
N GLN A 424 25.18 -4.05 8.23
CA GLN A 424 24.07 -4.69 8.94
C GLN A 424 22.79 -4.57 8.11
N ASP A 425 21.91 -5.57 8.20
CA ASP A 425 20.68 -5.60 7.41
C ASP A 425 19.64 -4.58 7.94
N MET A 426 19.05 -3.80 7.04
CA MET A 426 17.93 -2.90 7.37
C MET A 426 16.57 -3.59 7.13
N ALA A 427 16.50 -4.39 6.07
CA ALA A 427 15.30 -5.10 5.64
C ALA A 427 15.42 -6.58 5.99
N THR A 428 14.53 -7.04 6.86
CA THR A 428 14.39 -8.45 7.29
C THR A 428 12.92 -8.86 7.20
N LEU A 429 12.62 -10.14 7.41
CA LEU A 429 11.23 -10.61 7.54
C LEU A 429 10.44 -9.82 8.61
N ALA A 430 11.11 -9.41 9.69
CA ALA A 430 10.51 -8.70 10.82
C ALA A 430 10.40 -7.18 10.61
N THR A 431 11.07 -6.60 9.62
CA THR A 431 11.02 -5.14 9.35
C THR A 431 10.35 -4.80 8.02
N THR A 432 10.14 -5.78 7.15
CA THR A 432 9.58 -5.58 5.80
C THR A 432 8.09 -5.81 5.71
N TRP A 433 7.41 -4.94 4.96
CA TRP A 433 5.98 -4.95 4.70
C TRP A 433 5.68 -4.90 3.20
N LEU A 434 4.54 -5.49 2.82
CA LEU A 434 3.99 -5.50 1.47
C LEU A 434 2.70 -4.67 1.41
N PRO A 435 2.58 -3.65 0.55
CA PRO A 435 1.31 -2.97 0.30
C PRO A 435 0.37 -3.85 -0.52
N ASN A 436 -0.86 -3.39 -0.68
CA ASN A 436 -1.81 -4.03 -1.57
C ASN A 436 -1.43 -3.66 -3.01
N PHE A 437 -0.89 -4.63 -3.74
CA PHE A 437 -0.54 -4.39 -5.14
C PHE A 437 -1.75 -4.66 -6.03
N ALA A 438 -1.88 -3.86 -7.09
CA ALA A 438 -2.70 -4.26 -8.21
C ALA A 438 -2.20 -5.62 -8.77
N PRO A 439 -3.10 -6.45 -9.31
CA PRO A 439 -2.76 -7.56 -10.18
C PRO A 439 -1.56 -7.27 -11.09
N ASP A 440 -0.52 -8.09 -11.00
CA ASP A 440 0.66 -8.02 -11.88
C ASP A 440 1.47 -6.70 -11.78
N ALA A 441 1.22 -5.88 -10.75
CA ALA A 441 2.10 -4.79 -10.38
C ALA A 441 3.32 -5.35 -9.63
N TYR A 442 4.46 -5.35 -10.34
CA TYR A 442 5.74 -5.79 -9.81
C TYR A 442 6.55 -4.57 -9.40
N GLU A 443 6.64 -4.32 -8.09
CA GLU A 443 7.44 -3.22 -7.53
C GLU A 443 8.78 -3.75 -7.03
N ARG A 444 9.86 -3.06 -7.40
CA ARG A 444 11.21 -3.33 -6.92
C ARG A 444 11.71 -2.26 -5.97
N SER A 445 11.02 -1.13 -5.87
CA SER A 445 11.28 -0.10 -4.88
C SER A 445 10.94 -0.60 -3.48
N LEU A 446 11.94 -0.54 -2.62
CA LEU A 446 11.83 -0.76 -1.19
C LEU A 446 12.17 0.56 -0.50
N VAL A 447 11.16 1.21 0.03
CA VAL A 447 11.36 2.40 0.88
C VAL A 447 11.65 1.93 2.28
N THR A 448 12.80 2.33 2.83
CA THR A 448 13.15 2.03 4.22
C THR A 448 13.12 3.31 5.05
N LEU A 449 12.34 3.27 6.12
CA LEU A 449 12.35 4.25 7.19
C LEU A 449 13.33 3.79 8.25
N ALA A 450 14.25 4.66 8.61
CA ALA A 450 15.23 4.46 9.67
C ALA A 450 15.04 5.51 10.77
N GLN A 451 15.27 5.10 12.01
CA GLN A 451 15.29 5.96 13.17
C GLN A 451 16.59 5.70 13.95
N PHE A 452 17.36 6.76 14.16
CA PHE A 452 18.58 6.77 14.97
C PHE A 452 18.39 7.72 16.14
N ASP A 453 18.64 7.25 17.37
CA ASP A 453 18.79 8.17 18.50
C ASP A 453 20.23 8.70 18.49
N LEU A 454 20.42 10.01 18.36
CA LEU A 454 21.74 10.63 18.31
C LEU A 454 22.55 10.43 19.60
N ASP A 455 21.91 10.03 20.71
CA ASP A 455 22.59 9.66 21.95
C ASP A 455 22.87 8.14 22.08
N ALA A 456 22.32 7.32 21.18
CA ALA A 456 22.43 5.86 21.17
C ALA A 456 22.35 5.33 19.72
N LEU A 457 23.35 5.70 18.89
CA LEU A 457 23.35 5.43 17.45
C LEU A 457 23.38 3.92 17.10
N ASP A 458 23.79 3.07 18.04
CA ASP A 458 23.81 1.62 17.91
C ASP A 458 22.42 0.97 18.08
N GLU A 459 21.42 1.70 18.59
CA GLU A 459 20.03 1.24 18.75
C GLU A 459 19.14 1.60 17.53
N ALA A 460 19.72 1.59 16.33
CA ALA A 460 19.02 1.93 15.10
C ALA A 460 17.80 1.03 14.85
N ARG A 461 16.70 1.63 14.37
CA ARG A 461 15.45 0.92 14.06
C ARG A 461 15.08 1.11 12.59
N PHE A 462 14.50 0.08 11.99
CA PHE A 462 14.13 0.07 10.58
C PHE A 462 12.73 -0.48 10.36
N THR A 463 12.00 0.10 9.41
CA THR A 463 10.86 -0.55 8.77
C THR A 463 10.88 -0.26 7.28
N SER A 464 10.63 -1.29 6.47
CA SER A 464 10.68 -1.18 5.02
C SER A 464 9.34 -1.53 4.41
N VAL A 465 8.93 -0.83 3.36
CA VAL A 465 7.69 -1.10 2.62
C VAL A 465 8.05 -1.25 1.14
N PHE A 466 7.66 -2.38 0.55
CA PHE A 466 7.79 -2.61 -0.90
C PHE A 466 6.78 -1.77 -1.66
N ALA A 467 7.00 -0.47 -1.80
CA ALA A 467 6.06 0.40 -2.48
C ALA A 467 6.80 1.54 -3.16
N ARG A 468 6.23 2.03 -4.25
CA ARG A 468 6.38 3.43 -4.59
C ARG A 468 5.60 4.27 -3.59
N VAL A 469 6.30 5.22 -2.97
CA VAL A 469 5.69 6.23 -2.11
C VAL A 469 5.53 7.49 -2.96
N ASP A 470 4.34 8.07 -2.97
CA ASP A 470 4.06 9.32 -3.68
C ASP A 470 4.44 10.53 -2.83
N ALA A 471 4.23 10.39 -1.53
CA ALA A 471 4.54 11.39 -0.53
C ALA A 471 4.78 10.71 0.81
N SER A 472 5.65 11.31 1.61
CA SER A 472 5.73 10.98 3.02
C SER A 472 5.46 12.24 3.84
N TYR A 473 4.98 12.04 5.06
CA TYR A 473 4.67 13.12 5.97
C TYR A 473 4.99 12.66 7.40
N VAL A 474 5.63 13.52 8.19
CA VAL A 474 6.07 13.18 9.54
C VAL A 474 5.45 14.13 10.54
N ALA A 475 4.69 13.56 11.47
CA ALA A 475 4.18 14.20 12.67
C ALA A 475 4.98 13.75 13.90
N PRO A 476 4.89 14.44 15.05
CA PRO A 476 5.63 14.08 16.26
C PRO A 476 5.47 12.63 16.73
N ALA A 477 4.31 12.02 16.49
CA ALA A 477 3.99 10.68 16.95
C ALA A 477 3.87 9.63 15.82
N ALA A 478 4.02 10.03 14.55
CA ALA A 478 3.82 9.13 13.43
C ALA A 478 4.47 9.59 12.13
N TRP A 479 4.94 8.62 11.36
CA TRP A 479 5.34 8.76 9.97
C TRP A 479 4.24 8.17 9.07
N TYR A 480 3.74 8.97 8.15
CA TYR A 480 2.75 8.58 7.15
C TYR A 480 3.40 8.38 5.78
N LEU A 481 3.15 7.24 5.16
CA LEU A 481 3.55 6.94 3.78
C LEU A 481 2.30 6.89 2.90
N ALA A 482 2.22 7.76 1.91
CA ALA A 482 1.16 7.75 0.93
C ALA A 482 1.61 6.97 -0.31
N THR A 483 0.83 5.98 -0.71
CA THR A 483 1.07 5.14 -1.89
C THR A 483 -0.19 5.19 -2.76
N SER A 484 -0.02 5.29 -4.06
CA SER A 484 -1.13 5.21 -5.01
C SER A 484 -1.17 3.82 -5.62
N GLU A 485 -2.40 3.37 -5.89
CA GLU A 485 -2.60 2.20 -6.73
C GLU A 485 -2.37 2.61 -8.19
N TYR A 486 -1.11 2.65 -8.63
CA TYR A 486 -0.77 2.93 -10.03
C TYR A 486 -1.14 1.74 -10.92
N ARG A 487 -2.15 1.93 -11.77
CA ARG A 487 -2.52 0.98 -12.83
C ARG A 487 -1.94 1.46 -14.15
N PHE A 488 -0.90 0.78 -14.64
CA PHE A 488 -0.40 0.97 -16.00
C PHE A 488 -1.36 0.31 -16.99
N ASP A 489 -2.40 1.02 -17.41
CA ASP A 489 -3.15 0.65 -18.62
C ASP A 489 -2.44 1.24 -19.85
N ASN A 490 -1.40 0.55 -20.34
CA ASN A 490 -0.77 0.56 -21.68
C ASN A 490 -0.86 1.80 -22.63
N GLY A 491 -1.00 3.03 -22.15
CA GLY A 491 -1.04 4.22 -22.98
C GLY A 491 -0.43 5.43 -22.27
N PHE A 492 0.23 6.31 -23.02
CA PHE A 492 0.60 7.64 -22.56
C PHE A 492 -0.69 8.39 -22.16
N MET A 493 -0.91 8.67 -20.87
CA MET A 493 -2.20 9.19 -20.41
C MET A 493 -2.14 10.61 -19.86
N SER A 494 -3.00 11.46 -20.42
CA SER A 494 -3.33 12.81 -19.98
C SER A 494 -4.15 12.78 -18.67
N GLY A 495 -3.90 13.75 -17.79
CA GLY A 495 -4.43 13.85 -16.43
C GLY A 495 -5.95 13.69 -16.31
N GLY A 496 -6.38 12.85 -15.37
CA GLY A 496 -7.81 12.66 -15.08
C GLY A 496 -8.20 11.38 -14.33
N TYR A 497 -7.29 10.65 -13.68
CA TYR A 497 -7.65 9.36 -13.11
C TYR A 497 -8.22 9.44 -11.68
N SER A 498 -9.19 8.56 -11.45
CA SER A 498 -9.70 8.14 -10.15
C SER A 498 -8.59 7.41 -9.37
N ALA A 499 -7.57 8.17 -8.93
CA ALA A 499 -6.57 7.65 -8.02
C ALA A 499 -7.24 7.34 -6.67
N THR A 500 -6.93 6.18 -6.10
CA THR A 500 -7.09 5.92 -4.68
C THR A 500 -5.71 6.02 -4.06
N LEU A 501 -5.63 6.76 -2.95
CA LEU A 501 -4.41 6.96 -2.18
C LEU A 501 -4.54 6.14 -0.89
N ASP A 502 -3.69 5.14 -0.75
CA ASP A 502 -3.50 4.40 0.49
C ASP A 502 -2.47 5.14 1.35
N ILE A 503 -2.77 5.33 2.62
CA ILE A 503 -1.92 6.06 3.56
C ILE A 503 -1.61 5.14 4.73
N HIS A 504 -0.36 4.77 4.88
CA HIS A 504 0.14 3.87 5.91
C HIS A 504 0.69 4.69 7.07
N LYS A 505 0.19 4.45 8.28
CA LYS A 505 0.68 5.06 9.51
C LYS A 505 1.70 4.14 10.19
N ILE A 506 2.87 4.69 10.45
CA ILE A 506 3.97 4.09 11.21
C ILE A 506 4.15 4.93 12.48
N ALA A 507 4.09 4.32 13.66
CA ALA A 507 4.22 5.04 14.93
C ALA A 507 5.67 5.47 15.21
N LEU A 508 5.80 6.60 15.90
CA LEU A 508 7.07 7.11 16.43
C LEU A 508 6.96 7.28 17.96
N PRO A 509 8.04 6.95 18.71
CA PRO A 509 9.22 6.22 18.25
C PRO A 509 8.90 4.73 17.98
N GLY A 510 9.82 4.01 17.34
CA GLY A 510 9.78 2.55 17.27
C GLY A 510 9.44 1.97 15.90
N LEU A 511 8.86 2.76 15.00
CA LEU A 511 8.53 2.37 13.62
C LEU A 511 7.52 1.22 13.50
N ASP A 512 6.59 1.12 14.45
CA ASP A 512 5.53 0.12 14.43
C ASP A 512 4.42 0.49 13.44
N TYR A 513 4.06 -0.40 12.53
CA TYR A 513 2.89 -0.20 11.68
C TYR A 513 1.59 -0.16 12.50
N ARG A 514 0.78 0.88 12.27
CA ARG A 514 -0.47 1.14 13.01
C ARG A 514 -1.72 1.00 12.17
N GLY A 515 -1.62 1.12 10.85
CA GLY A 515 -2.76 0.90 9.98
C GLY A 515 -2.70 1.61 8.65
N THR A 516 -3.64 1.28 7.77
CA THR A 516 -3.82 1.96 6.48
C THR A 516 -5.20 2.63 6.42
N GLY A 517 -5.25 3.83 5.87
CA GLY A 517 -6.50 4.45 5.40
C GLY A 517 -6.47 4.65 3.89
N THR A 518 -7.64 4.66 3.26
CA THR A 518 -7.75 4.91 1.82
C THR A 518 -8.62 6.15 1.59
N VAL A 519 -8.11 7.09 0.81
CA VAL A 519 -8.85 8.28 0.38
C VAL A 519 -8.92 8.31 -1.15
N ALA A 520 -9.94 8.98 -1.67
CA ALA A 520 -10.06 9.16 -3.11
C ALA A 520 -9.27 10.40 -3.55
N GLY A 521 -8.78 10.40 -4.80
CA GLY A 521 -7.98 11.47 -5.39
C GLY A 521 -6.47 11.23 -5.26
N GLY A 522 -5.69 12.13 -5.85
CA GLY A 522 -4.23 12.16 -5.79
C GLY A 522 -3.69 13.35 -5.00
N LEU A 523 -2.37 13.53 -5.00
CA LEU A 523 -1.66 14.60 -4.27
C LEU A 523 -1.14 15.73 -5.17
N ALA A 524 -1.73 15.92 -6.36
CA ALA A 524 -1.28 16.76 -7.49
C ALA A 524 -0.15 16.20 -8.38
N ALA A 525 -0.10 16.80 -9.58
CA ALA A 525 0.92 16.55 -10.60
C ALA A 525 2.28 17.18 -10.29
N GLY A 526 2.34 18.26 -9.49
CA GLY A 526 3.60 18.83 -9.02
C GLY A 526 4.11 18.07 -7.80
N GLY A 527 5.37 17.64 -7.81
CA GLY A 527 6.01 16.94 -6.67
C GLY A 527 6.03 17.82 -5.42
N ASP A 528 6.32 19.12 -5.60
CA ASP A 528 6.70 20.03 -4.51
C ASP A 528 5.60 20.31 -3.47
N ASP A 529 4.34 20.11 -3.86
CA ASP A 529 3.19 20.43 -3.00
C ASP A 529 2.67 19.21 -2.21
N ARG A 530 3.22 18.01 -2.45
CA ARG A 530 2.61 16.76 -2.00
C ARG A 530 2.65 16.59 -0.48
N ALA A 531 3.79 16.86 0.14
CA ALA A 531 3.92 16.78 1.60
C ALA A 531 3.00 17.79 2.31
N PHE A 532 2.86 19.01 1.79
CA PHE A 532 2.03 20.08 2.39
C PHE A 532 0.52 19.82 2.38
N ARG A 533 0.08 18.76 1.71
CA ARG A 533 -1.31 18.32 1.73
C ARG A 533 -1.66 17.55 2.99
N PHE A 534 -0.67 17.25 3.82
CA PHE A 534 -0.83 16.55 5.08
C PHE A 534 -0.68 17.50 6.27
N SER A 535 -1.45 17.24 7.32
CA SER A 535 -1.21 17.78 8.66
C SER A 535 -1.80 16.86 9.72
N GLU A 536 -1.30 16.91 10.95
CA GLU A 536 -1.84 16.15 12.08
C GLU A 536 -2.40 17.10 13.14
N HIS A 537 -3.58 16.77 13.68
CA HIS A 537 -4.15 17.54 14.77
C HIS A 537 -4.96 16.66 15.71
N ASN A 538 -4.61 16.64 17.00
CA ASN A 538 -5.26 15.81 18.02
C ASN A 538 -5.36 14.32 17.61
N GLY A 539 -4.29 13.80 17.01
CA GLY A 539 -4.20 12.43 16.51
C GLY A 539 -5.02 12.14 15.25
N ASP A 540 -5.65 13.16 14.65
CA ASP A 540 -6.31 13.04 13.35
C ASP A 540 -5.37 13.47 12.23
N LEU A 541 -5.19 12.59 11.26
CA LEU A 541 -4.52 12.94 10.02
C LEU A 541 -5.50 13.67 9.10
N ARG A 542 -5.07 14.80 8.56
CA ARG A 542 -5.81 15.59 7.58
C ARG A 542 -5.07 15.52 6.26
N VAL A 543 -5.79 15.19 5.18
CA VAL A 543 -5.20 15.02 3.85
C VAL A 543 -6.01 15.75 2.81
N LEU A 544 -5.37 16.62 2.03
CA LEU A 544 -5.96 17.31 0.90
C LEU A 544 -5.67 16.58 -0.41
N THR A 545 -6.67 15.98 -1.02
CA THR A 545 -6.55 15.30 -2.32
C THR A 545 -7.14 16.13 -3.45
N ASP A 546 -6.70 15.87 -4.69
CA ASP A 546 -7.33 16.37 -5.90
C ASP A 546 -7.91 15.28 -6.80
N HIS A 547 -8.94 15.65 -7.56
CA HIS A 547 -9.73 14.71 -8.37
C HIS A 547 -9.84 15.12 -9.85
N GLY A 548 -8.91 15.92 -10.35
CA GLY A 548 -8.95 16.38 -11.73
C GLY A 548 -7.88 17.41 -12.02
N TRP A 549 -6.83 16.97 -12.72
CA TRP A 549 -5.94 17.86 -13.45
C TRP A 549 -6.26 17.71 -14.94
N ALA A 550 -6.99 18.67 -15.51
CA ALA A 550 -7.04 18.87 -16.95
C ALA A 550 -6.89 20.38 -17.23
N TRP A 551 -6.31 20.71 -18.38
CA TRP A 551 -5.91 22.07 -18.73
C TRP A 551 -7.09 23.06 -18.77
N ASP A 552 -8.32 22.55 -18.86
CA ASP A 552 -9.59 23.28 -18.92
C ASP A 552 -10.58 22.92 -17.79
N ALA A 553 -10.20 22.07 -16.84
CA ALA A 553 -11.10 21.58 -15.80
C ALA A 553 -11.10 22.46 -14.53
N THR A 554 -12.23 22.37 -13.82
CA THR A 554 -12.34 22.85 -12.44
C THR A 554 -11.61 21.87 -11.53
N SER A 555 -10.53 22.29 -10.86
CA SER A 555 -9.87 21.45 -9.86
C SER A 555 -10.83 21.21 -8.70
N LEU A 556 -11.09 19.93 -8.42
CA LEU A 556 -11.86 19.49 -7.26
C LEU A 556 -10.86 19.05 -6.18
N PHE A 557 -10.84 19.78 -5.07
CA PHE A 557 -10.06 19.42 -3.90
C PHE A 557 -10.96 18.82 -2.83
N GLU A 558 -10.45 17.82 -2.13
CA GLU A 558 -11.16 17.11 -1.06
C GLU A 558 -10.29 17.03 0.19
N LEU A 559 -10.78 17.60 1.30
CA LEU A 559 -10.17 17.44 2.61
C LEU A 559 -10.74 16.19 3.27
N ASN A 560 -9.87 15.25 3.59
CA ASN A 560 -10.16 14.02 4.29
C ASN A 560 -9.59 14.07 5.71
N VAL A 561 -10.35 13.59 6.69
CA VAL A 561 -9.89 13.47 8.08
C VAL A 561 -9.94 12.00 8.48
N LEU A 562 -8.79 11.45 8.86
CA LEU A 562 -8.57 10.04 9.14
C LEU A 562 -8.13 9.86 10.60
N ARG A 563 -8.62 8.80 11.25
CA ARG A 563 -8.22 8.41 12.61
C ARG A 563 -7.95 6.92 12.70
N GLU A 564 -6.86 6.58 13.38
CA GLU A 564 -6.52 5.20 13.74
C GLU A 564 -7.60 4.56 14.63
N ASP A 565 -7.97 3.32 14.31
CA ASP A 565 -8.83 2.46 15.13
C ASP A 565 -8.08 1.23 15.66
N ALA A 566 -8.79 0.34 16.36
CA ALA A 566 -8.20 -0.87 16.94
C ALA A 566 -7.92 -2.00 15.93
N ASP A 567 -8.39 -1.88 14.69
CA ASP A 567 -8.35 -2.92 13.66
C ASP A 567 -7.28 -2.63 12.58
N TYR A 568 -6.23 -1.89 12.94
CA TYR A 568 -5.19 -1.41 12.02
C TYR A 568 -5.73 -0.61 10.83
N ARG A 569 -6.79 0.19 11.03
CA ARG A 569 -7.37 1.06 9.99
C ARG A 569 -7.26 2.52 10.37
N LEU A 570 -6.98 3.37 9.38
CA LEU A 570 -7.24 4.81 9.50
C LEU A 570 -8.63 5.08 8.91
N ARG A 571 -9.65 5.17 9.77
CA ARG A 571 -11.03 5.41 9.35
C ARG A 571 -11.25 6.87 8.97
N GLN A 572 -11.90 7.08 7.85
CA GLN A 572 -12.34 8.41 7.44
C GLN A 572 -13.49 8.88 8.34
N LEU A 573 -13.19 9.84 9.21
CA LEU A 573 -14.16 10.48 10.09
C LEU A 573 -15.00 11.51 9.35
N ARG A 574 -14.38 12.26 8.43
CA ARG A 574 -15.01 13.38 7.70
C ARG A 574 -14.42 13.54 6.30
N ARG A 575 -15.22 14.12 5.41
CA ARG A 575 -14.87 14.45 4.03
C ARG A 575 -15.52 15.77 3.61
N CYS A 576 -14.75 16.71 3.09
CA CYS A 576 -15.22 18.01 2.64
C CYS A 576 -14.73 18.31 1.22
N ARG A 577 -15.61 18.69 0.30
CA ARG A 577 -15.28 18.95 -1.12
C ARG A 577 -15.38 20.44 -1.45
N THR A 578 -14.41 20.96 -2.19
CA THR A 578 -14.43 22.33 -2.73
C THR A 578 -14.08 22.32 -4.23
N ARG A 579 -14.77 23.16 -5.01
CA ARG A 579 -14.52 23.33 -6.45
C ARG A 579 -13.82 24.66 -6.70
N TYR A 580 -12.71 24.63 -7.42
CA TYR A 580 -12.01 25.83 -7.88
C TYR A 580 -11.97 25.88 -9.41
N GLY A 581 -12.54 26.93 -10.02
CA GLY A 581 -12.60 27.07 -11.48
C GLY A 581 -12.22 28.47 -11.95
N ARG A 582 -11.45 28.56 -13.03
CA ARG A 582 -11.28 29.79 -13.82
C ARG A 582 -12.49 29.94 -14.75
N SER A 583 -13.54 30.61 -14.32
CA SER A 583 -14.55 31.11 -15.26
C SER A 583 -14.82 32.60 -15.01
N ARG A 584 -14.59 33.42 -16.05
CA ARG A 584 -15.19 34.74 -16.15
C ARG A 584 -16.69 34.51 -16.33
N SER A 585 -17.49 35.02 -15.40
CA SER A 585 -18.96 35.06 -15.39
C SER A 585 -19.72 33.75 -15.07
N VAL A 586 -19.93 33.46 -13.77
CA VAL A 586 -21.17 32.81 -13.27
C VAL A 586 -21.48 33.32 -11.86
N ARG A 587 -22.77 33.64 -11.61
CA ARG A 587 -23.32 34.11 -10.33
C ARG A 587 -23.02 33.12 -9.18
N ARG A 588 -22.58 33.67 -8.05
CA ARG A 588 -22.47 32.96 -6.75
C ARG A 588 -23.84 32.50 -6.28
N THR A 589 -24.08 31.19 -6.27
CA THR A 589 -25.15 30.57 -5.46
C THR A 589 -24.66 29.26 -4.86
N SER A 590 -24.04 29.35 -3.68
CA SER A 590 -24.06 28.32 -2.62
C SER A 590 -23.40 28.85 -1.34
N SER A 591 -24.05 28.64 -0.20
CA SER A 591 -23.57 29.05 1.13
C SER A 591 -22.43 28.13 1.64
N PRO A 592 -21.28 28.67 2.08
CA PRO A 592 -20.12 27.88 2.54
C PRO A 592 -20.04 27.72 4.08
N THR A 593 -21.16 27.71 4.80
CA THR A 593 -21.13 27.97 6.25
C THR A 593 -20.66 26.80 7.13
N ALA A 594 -20.61 25.56 6.63
CA ALA A 594 -20.17 24.41 7.45
C ALA A 594 -18.67 24.09 7.34
N CYS A 595 -17.99 24.47 6.25
CA CYS A 595 -16.55 24.21 6.06
C CYS A 595 -15.67 25.35 6.62
N ALA A 596 -16.18 26.58 6.61
CA ALA A 596 -15.39 27.76 6.96
C ALA A 596 -14.99 27.83 8.45
N SER A 597 -15.76 27.25 9.36
CA SER A 597 -15.42 27.25 10.80
C SER A 597 -14.29 26.28 11.16
N MET A 598 -13.83 25.44 10.22
CA MET A 598 -12.74 24.47 10.42
C MET A 598 -11.42 24.89 9.80
N ALA A 599 -11.46 25.71 8.74
CA ALA A 599 -10.26 26.33 8.15
C ALA A 599 -9.77 27.58 8.91
N MET A 600 -10.47 27.97 9.99
CA MET A 600 -10.20 29.19 10.76
C MET A 600 -9.62 28.96 12.17
N SER A 601 -9.05 27.79 12.44
CA SER A 601 -7.78 27.82 13.17
C SER A 601 -6.70 27.93 12.10
N PRO A 602 -5.85 28.96 12.11
CA PRO A 602 -4.83 29.09 11.08
C PRO A 602 -4.05 27.77 11.04
N MET A 603 -3.92 27.19 9.84
CA MET A 603 -2.68 26.49 9.49
C MET A 603 -1.58 27.47 9.90
N ARG A 604 -0.90 27.16 11.00
CA ARG A 604 0.15 28.00 11.58
C ARG A 604 1.47 27.36 11.31
#